data_AF-D8R9R0-F1
#
_entry.id   AF-D8R9R0-F1
#
_cell.length_a   1.000
_cell.length_b   1.000
_cell.length_c   1.000
_cell.angle_alpha   90.00
_cell.angle_beta   90.00
_cell.angle_gamma   90.00
#
_symmetry.space_group_name_H-M   'P 1'
#
loop_
_entity.id
_entity.type
_entity.pdbx_description
1 polymer ?
#
loop_
_entity_poly.entity_id
_entity_poly.type
_entity_poly.pdbx_seq_one_letter_code
_entity_poly.pdbx_strand_id
1 'polypeptide(L)'
;DVRVQNGGEIRELSSYKLPILRTLGLVNTSFFQGAMVAPNWFHGSHQILYVVHGRGRIEVVDPSGERVLDAELEQGSLVVVPAFYPSSEESFHYITFVTSHRPMISYLSRRNSVYRGIPLRVLSRMLNIREEKANVVQSAHQEEAIIFAREAWIEPFLCR
;
A
#
# COMPACT_ATOMS: atom_id res chain seq x y z
N ASP A 1 14.67 -4.55 -2.29
CA ASP A 1 14.39 -3.42 -3.20
C ASP A 1 13.53 -3.94 -4.35
N VAL A 2 12.56 -3.13 -4.79
CA VAL A 2 11.59 -3.50 -5.84
C VAL A 2 11.59 -2.37 -6.85
N ARG A 3 11.69 -2.69 -8.14
CA ARG A 3 11.57 -1.72 -9.22
C ARG A 3 10.54 -2.21 -10.22
N VAL A 4 9.62 -1.33 -10.62
CA VAL A 4 8.58 -1.58 -11.61
C VAL A 4 8.75 -0.57 -12.73
N GLN A 5 8.84 -1.06 -13.97
CA GLN A 5 8.90 -0.19 -15.15
C GLN A 5 7.64 0.69 -15.21
N ASN A 6 7.81 2.00 -15.40
CA ASN A 6 6.73 3.00 -15.38
C ASN A 6 5.93 3.09 -14.07
N GLY A 7 6.35 2.36 -13.02
CA GLY A 7 5.72 2.39 -11.69
C GLY A 7 6.61 3.04 -10.64
N GLY A 8 7.92 2.80 -10.68
CA GLY A 8 8.84 3.40 -9.71
C GLY A 8 9.73 2.39 -9.00
N GLU A 9 10.28 2.83 -7.88
CA GLU A 9 11.25 2.07 -7.10
C GLU A 9 11.01 2.20 -5.61
N ILE A 10 11.00 1.05 -4.92
CA ILE A 10 11.03 0.93 -3.46
C ILE A 10 12.42 0.46 -3.05
N ARG A 11 13.08 1.25 -2.19
CA ARG A 11 14.32 0.86 -1.51
C ARG A 11 14.04 0.68 -0.03
N GLU A 12 14.35 -0.50 0.48
CA GLU A 12 14.20 -0.80 1.90
C GLU A 12 15.56 -0.81 2.60
N LEU A 13 15.63 -0.17 3.75
CA LEU A 13 16.72 -0.28 4.71
C LEU A 13 16.19 -0.94 5.98
N SER A 14 16.54 -2.21 6.17
CA SER A 14 16.13 -3.02 7.32
C SER A 14 17.34 -3.54 8.09
N SER A 15 17.08 -4.23 9.21
CA SER A 15 18.13 -4.82 10.07
C SER A 15 19.07 -5.81 9.36
N TYR A 16 18.68 -6.33 8.19
CA TYR A 16 19.54 -7.16 7.36
C TYR A 16 20.65 -6.37 6.64
N LYS A 17 20.40 -5.10 6.33
CA LYS A 17 21.36 -4.19 5.68
C LYS A 17 22.09 -3.30 6.69
N LEU A 18 21.40 -2.87 7.75
CA LEU A 18 21.93 -2.02 8.80
C LEU A 18 21.55 -2.57 10.19
N PRO A 19 22.41 -3.40 10.82
CA PRO A 19 22.06 -4.19 12.01
C PRO A 19 21.53 -3.39 13.20
N ILE A 20 21.97 -2.14 13.39
CA ILE A 20 21.48 -1.27 14.48
C ILE A 20 19.96 -1.03 14.42
N LEU A 21 19.34 -1.16 13.25
CA LEU A 21 17.89 -1.05 13.09
C LEU A 21 17.11 -2.13 13.84
N ARG A 22 17.75 -3.26 14.17
CA ARG A 22 17.16 -4.27 15.07
C ARG A 22 16.92 -3.69 16.46
N THR A 23 17.92 -3.01 17.01
CA THR A 23 17.86 -2.38 18.33
C THR A 23 16.92 -1.20 18.35
N LEU A 24 16.89 -0.41 17.27
CA LEU A 24 15.97 0.72 17.12
C LEU A 24 14.52 0.30 16.84
N GLY A 25 14.28 -0.98 16.51
CA GLY A 25 12.94 -1.47 16.20
C GLY A 25 12.35 -0.80 14.96
N LEU A 26 13.13 -0.62 13.89
CA LEU A 26 12.73 0.24 12.76
C LEU A 26 13.06 -0.35 11.39
N VAL A 27 12.23 -0.06 10.39
CA VAL A 27 12.55 -0.19 8.96
C VAL A 27 12.33 1.14 8.28
N ASN A 28 13.25 1.53 7.39
CA ASN A 28 13.07 2.69 6.53
C ASN A 28 12.80 2.23 5.09
N THR A 29 11.90 2.92 4.41
CA THR A 29 11.59 2.65 3.01
C THR A 29 11.51 3.96 2.24
N SER A 30 12.19 4.03 1.10
CA SER A 30 12.13 5.16 0.18
C SER A 30 11.35 4.77 -1.07
N PHE A 31 10.40 5.59 -1.47
CA PHE A 31 9.59 5.42 -2.66
C PHE A 31 9.88 6.53 -3.67
N PHE A 32 10.20 6.12 -4.90
CA PHE A 32 10.52 7.01 -6.00
C PHE A 32 9.56 6.74 -7.16
N GLN A 33 9.01 7.81 -7.73
CA GLN A 33 8.10 7.90 -8.88
C GLN A 33 6.59 7.83 -8.56
N GLY A 34 5.81 8.64 -9.27
CA GLY A 34 4.41 8.94 -8.99
C GLY A 34 3.38 7.90 -9.41
N ALA A 35 3.57 6.65 -9.00
CA ALA A 35 2.56 5.59 -9.11
C ALA A 35 1.84 5.36 -7.77
N MET A 36 0.99 4.34 -7.70
CA MET A 36 0.31 3.95 -6.45
C MET A 36 1.12 2.85 -5.73
N VAL A 37 1.12 2.88 -4.40
CA VAL A 37 1.49 1.71 -3.59
C VAL A 37 0.25 0.92 -3.26
N ALA A 38 0.37 -0.41 -3.38
CA ALA A 38 -0.74 -1.31 -3.15
C ALA A 38 -1.43 -1.04 -1.81
N PRO A 39 -2.77 -0.86 -1.77
CA PRO A 39 -3.44 -0.54 -0.53
C PRO A 39 -3.15 -1.62 0.51
N ASN A 40 -2.66 -1.20 1.66
CA ASN A 40 -2.05 -2.08 2.64
C ASN A 40 -2.25 -1.59 4.07
N TRP A 41 -1.95 -2.45 5.04
CA TRP A 41 -1.82 -2.05 6.44
C TRP A 41 -0.71 -2.83 7.12
N PHE A 42 -0.11 -2.18 8.12
CA PHE A 42 0.89 -2.76 9.00
C PHE A 42 0.24 -3.37 10.24
N HIS A 43 0.66 -4.58 10.60
CA HIS A 43 0.22 -5.25 11.82
C HIS A 43 1.10 -4.82 12.99
N GLY A 44 0.49 -4.22 14.02
CA GLY A 44 1.17 -3.85 15.27
C GLY A 44 2.34 -2.87 15.12
N SER A 45 2.45 -2.15 14.00
CA SER A 45 3.47 -1.12 13.77
C SER A 45 2.89 0.08 13.04
N HIS A 46 3.37 1.28 13.39
CA HIS A 46 2.95 2.54 12.80
C HIS A 46 3.86 2.89 11.63
N GLN A 47 3.31 3.60 10.65
CA GLN A 47 4.04 4.14 9.51
C GLN A 47 4.12 5.66 9.66
N ILE A 48 5.32 6.22 9.59
CA ILE A 48 5.58 7.66 9.62
C ILE A 48 6.12 8.04 8.25
N LEU A 49 5.28 8.69 7.45
CA LEU A 49 5.57 9.07 6.07
C LEU A 49 5.96 10.55 6.00
N TYR A 50 7.04 10.85 5.28
CA TYR A 50 7.48 12.21 4.98
C TYR A 50 7.67 12.40 3.48
N VAL A 51 6.99 13.40 2.91
CA VAL A 51 7.07 13.70 1.47
C VAL A 51 8.34 14.50 1.18
N VAL A 52 9.26 13.87 0.44
CA VAL A 52 10.54 14.47 0.07
C VAL A 52 10.39 15.36 -1.15
N HIS A 53 9.56 14.96 -2.11
CA HIS A 53 9.37 15.72 -3.35
C HIS A 53 8.04 15.39 -4.03
N GLY A 54 7.52 16.35 -4.80
CA GLY A 54 6.30 16.21 -5.57
C GLY A 54 5.04 16.47 -4.74
N ARG A 55 3.91 16.05 -5.31
CA ARG A 55 2.57 16.11 -4.72
C ARG A 55 1.82 14.84 -5.08
N GLY A 56 0.98 14.38 -4.18
CA GLY A 56 -0.03 13.39 -4.50
C GLY A 56 -0.95 13.16 -3.32
N ARG A 57 -1.57 11.99 -3.21
CA ARG A 57 -2.70 11.79 -2.30
C ARG A 57 -2.46 10.62 -1.37
N ILE A 58 -2.93 10.75 -0.14
CA ILE A 58 -3.05 9.65 0.81
C ILE A 58 -4.50 9.51 1.24
N GLU A 59 -4.96 8.26 1.30
CA GLU A 59 -6.22 7.90 1.92
C GLU A 59 -5.94 6.91 3.06
N VAL A 60 -6.60 7.12 4.20
CA VAL A 60 -6.48 6.24 5.38
C VAL A 60 -7.87 5.94 5.91
N VAL A 61 -8.14 4.66 6.15
CA VAL A 61 -9.37 4.15 6.74
C VAL A 61 -9.04 3.57 8.11
N ASP A 62 -9.92 3.77 9.07
CA ASP A 62 -9.79 3.18 10.40
C ASP A 62 -10.39 1.76 10.46
N PRO A 63 -10.16 1.00 11.55
CA PRO A 63 -10.71 -0.35 11.68
C PRO A 63 -12.25 -0.42 11.72
N SER A 64 -12.95 0.70 11.92
CA SER A 64 -14.42 0.75 11.85
C SER A 64 -14.94 0.90 10.43
N GLY A 65 -14.05 1.20 9.47
CA GLY A 65 -14.39 1.47 8.07
C GLY A 65 -14.60 2.95 7.77
N GLU A 66 -14.34 3.84 8.72
CA GLU A 66 -14.44 5.29 8.51
C GLU A 66 -13.16 5.80 7.83
N ARG A 67 -13.33 6.65 6.82
CA ARG A 67 -12.20 7.35 6.20
C ARG A 67 -11.76 8.48 7.11
N VAL A 68 -10.64 8.28 7.81
CA VAL A 68 -10.09 9.24 8.77
C VAL A 68 -9.08 10.21 8.16
N LEU A 69 -8.56 9.90 6.97
CA LEU A 69 -7.72 10.82 6.20
C LEU A 69 -8.01 10.67 4.72
N ASP A 70 -8.12 11.81 4.06
CA ASP A 70 -8.20 11.96 2.62
C ASP A 70 -7.58 13.31 2.27
N ALA A 71 -6.30 13.30 1.87
CA ALA A 71 -5.53 14.52 1.76
C ALA A 71 -4.55 14.48 0.58
N GLU A 72 -4.44 15.60 -0.11
CA GLU A 72 -3.28 15.88 -0.93
C GLU A 72 -2.10 16.27 -0.03
N LEU A 73 -0.97 15.61 -0.24
CA LEU A 73 0.30 15.90 0.42
C LEU A 73 1.27 16.50 -0.59
N GLU A 74 2.03 17.49 -0.14
CA GLU A 74 3.13 18.09 -0.90
C GLU A 74 4.45 18.03 -0.12
N GLN A 75 5.54 18.38 -0.78
CA GLN A 75 6.88 18.39 -0.19
C GLN A 75 6.90 19.06 1.19
N GLY A 76 7.46 18.35 2.18
CA GLY A 76 7.49 18.79 3.58
C GLY A 76 6.34 18.28 4.44
N SER A 77 5.32 17.68 3.85
CA SER A 77 4.21 17.05 4.60
C SER A 77 4.70 15.82 5.36
N LEU A 78 4.18 15.65 6.58
CA LEU A 78 4.40 14.48 7.43
C LEU A 78 3.06 13.88 7.85
N VAL A 79 2.90 12.57 7.68
CA VAL A 79 1.68 11.84 8.06
C VAL A 79 2.04 10.61 8.87
N VAL A 80 1.24 10.31 9.90
CA VAL A 80 1.35 9.08 10.67
C VAL A 80 0.12 8.21 10.36
N VAL A 81 0.36 7.01 9.85
CA VAL A 81 -0.67 5.98 9.67
C VAL A 81 -0.54 4.99 10.84
N PRO A 82 -1.56 4.87 11.70
CA PRO A 82 -1.49 3.96 12.83
C PRO A 82 -1.50 2.47 12.43
N ALA A 83 -1.04 1.61 13.33
CA ALA A 83 -1.11 0.17 13.13
C ALA A 83 -2.55 -0.29 12.88
N PHE A 84 -2.73 -1.21 11.92
CA PHE A 84 -4.03 -1.75 11.48
C PHE A 84 -4.93 -0.78 10.71
N TYR A 85 -4.45 0.38 10.29
CA TYR A 85 -5.20 1.31 9.45
C TYR A 85 -4.84 1.07 7.98
N PRO A 86 -5.77 0.61 7.13
CA PRO A 86 -5.53 0.51 5.71
C PRO A 86 -5.26 1.88 5.11
N SER A 87 -4.18 1.99 4.34
CA SER A 87 -3.81 3.19 3.59
C SER A 87 -3.51 2.89 2.13
N SER A 88 -3.59 3.94 1.32
CA SER A 88 -3.07 3.96 -0.04
C SER A 88 -2.38 5.30 -0.29
N GLU A 89 -1.19 5.24 -0.89
CA GLU A 89 -0.37 6.39 -1.25
C GLU A 89 -0.14 6.45 -2.77
N GLU A 90 -0.33 7.63 -3.35
CA GLU A 90 -0.22 7.83 -4.79
C GLU A 90 0.59 9.08 -5.14
N SER A 91 1.40 8.97 -6.20
CA SER A 91 1.90 10.10 -7.00
C SER A 91 3.05 10.97 -6.45
N PHE A 92 3.63 10.68 -5.28
CA PHE A 92 4.74 11.48 -4.70
C PHE A 92 5.97 10.66 -4.28
N HIS A 93 7.12 11.33 -4.11
CA HIS A 93 8.33 10.71 -3.58
C HIS A 93 8.38 10.90 -2.07
N TYR A 94 8.50 9.80 -1.34
CA TYR A 94 8.49 9.85 0.12
C TYR A 94 9.49 8.88 0.74
N ILE A 95 9.85 9.20 1.97
CA ILE A 95 10.49 8.26 2.88
C ILE A 95 9.48 7.87 3.95
N THR A 96 9.53 6.63 4.40
CA THR A 96 8.71 6.17 5.51
C THR A 96 9.56 5.43 6.53
N PHE A 97 9.17 5.59 7.80
CA PHE A 97 9.70 4.86 8.93
C PHE A 97 8.59 3.98 9.50
N VAL A 98 8.84 2.69 9.60
CA VAL A 98 7.92 1.76 10.24
C VAL A 98 8.48 1.38 11.59
N THR A 99 7.66 1.49 12.64
CA THR A 99 8.05 1.27 14.05
C THR A 99 8.16 -0.22 14.41
N SER A 100 8.74 -1.02 13.50
CA SER A 100 9.16 -2.39 13.75
C SER A 100 10.37 -2.72 12.89
N HIS A 101 11.31 -3.50 13.42
CA HIS A 101 12.46 -4.01 12.66
C HIS A 101 12.12 -5.13 11.67
N ARG A 102 10.89 -5.67 11.76
CA ARG A 102 10.35 -6.79 10.99
C ARG A 102 8.84 -6.57 10.84
N PRO A 103 8.43 -5.57 10.05
CA PRO A 103 7.02 -5.26 9.87
C PRO A 103 6.30 -6.42 9.19
N MET A 104 5.06 -6.67 9.61
CA MET A 104 4.16 -7.59 8.94
C MET A 104 3.10 -6.74 8.23
N ILE A 105 2.90 -7.01 6.94
CA ILE A 105 2.07 -6.19 6.03
C ILE A 105 1.03 -7.09 5.38
N SER A 106 -0.20 -6.59 5.27
CA SER A 106 -1.25 -7.19 4.46
C SER A 106 -1.68 -6.23 3.35
N TYR A 107 -2.07 -6.80 2.22
CA TYR A 107 -2.47 -6.04 1.03
C TYR A 107 -3.94 -6.33 0.69
N LEU A 108 -4.67 -5.31 0.23
CA LEU A 108 -6.04 -5.47 -0.29
C LEU A 108 -6.06 -5.96 -1.73
N SER A 109 -5.09 -5.55 -2.54
CA SER A 109 -4.97 -5.96 -3.94
C SER A 109 -3.51 -6.34 -4.23
N ARG A 110 -3.28 -7.22 -5.21
CA ARG A 110 -2.03 -7.94 -5.57
C ARG A 110 -2.14 -9.47 -5.44
N ARG A 111 -1.18 -10.19 -6.02
CA ARG A 111 -0.94 -11.64 -5.90
C ARG A 111 -1.17 -12.23 -4.51
N ASN A 112 -0.73 -11.59 -3.43
CA ASN A 112 -0.81 -12.11 -2.05
C ASN A 112 -1.79 -11.28 -1.19
N SER A 113 -2.85 -10.75 -1.81
CA SER A 113 -3.87 -9.96 -1.11
C SER A 113 -4.80 -10.81 -0.26
N VAL A 114 -5.46 -10.17 0.71
CA VAL A 114 -6.48 -10.82 1.54
C VAL A 114 -7.66 -11.33 0.73
N TYR A 115 -8.09 -10.62 -0.32
CA TYR A 115 -9.21 -11.06 -1.15
C TYR A 115 -8.91 -12.36 -1.89
N ARG A 116 -7.65 -12.59 -2.31
CA ARG A 116 -7.26 -13.85 -2.94
C ARG A 116 -7.26 -15.03 -1.97
N GLY A 117 -7.04 -14.78 -0.67
CA GLY A 117 -7.09 -15.81 0.37
C GLY A 117 -8.50 -16.29 0.71
N ILE A 118 -9.55 -15.54 0.32
CA ILE A 118 -10.95 -15.87 0.61
C ILE A 118 -11.50 -16.77 -0.51
N PRO A 119 -12.23 -17.86 -0.23
CA PRO A 119 -12.89 -18.64 -1.28
C PRO A 119 -13.86 -17.77 -2.09
N LEU A 120 -13.87 -17.92 -3.43
CA LEU A 120 -14.64 -17.06 -4.35
C LEU A 120 -16.11 -16.87 -3.93
N ARG A 121 -16.77 -17.98 -3.54
CA ARG A 121 -18.17 -17.98 -3.08
C ARG A 121 -18.36 -17.24 -1.76
N VAL A 122 -17.36 -17.23 -0.87
CA VAL A 122 -17.43 -16.46 0.39
C VAL A 122 -17.26 -14.98 0.08
N LEU A 123 -16.29 -14.62 -0.76
CA LEU A 123 -16.05 -13.23 -1.16
C LEU A 123 -17.27 -12.62 -1.87
N SER A 124 -17.89 -13.37 -2.79
CA SER A 124 -19.08 -12.91 -3.51
C SER A 124 -20.25 -12.60 -2.56
N ARG A 125 -20.42 -13.40 -1.50
CA ARG A 125 -21.44 -13.18 -0.47
C ARG A 125 -21.09 -12.03 0.45
N MET A 126 -19.83 -11.91 0.88
CA MET A 126 -19.37 -10.81 1.73
C MET A 126 -19.56 -9.44 1.07
N LEU A 127 -19.19 -9.33 -0.22
CA LEU A 127 -19.30 -8.08 -0.98
C LEU A 127 -20.67 -7.88 -1.63
N ASN A 128 -21.59 -8.84 -1.48
CA ASN A 128 -22.90 -8.84 -2.14
C ASN A 128 -22.82 -8.61 -3.66
N ILE A 129 -21.91 -9.33 -4.33
CA ILE A 129 -21.69 -9.28 -5.78
C ILE A 129 -21.77 -10.68 -6.39
N ARG A 130 -21.93 -10.74 -7.72
CA ARG A 130 -21.87 -12.01 -8.44
C ARG A 130 -20.45 -12.57 -8.46
N GLU A 131 -20.31 -13.88 -8.60
CA GLU A 131 -19.00 -14.56 -8.61
C GLU A 131 -18.11 -14.05 -9.75
N GLU A 132 -18.66 -13.64 -10.90
CA GLU A 132 -17.85 -13.07 -11.98
C GLU A 132 -17.16 -11.76 -11.54
N LYS A 133 -17.87 -10.90 -10.79
CA LYS A 133 -17.29 -9.66 -10.24
C LYS A 133 -16.32 -9.94 -9.10
N ALA A 134 -16.63 -10.91 -8.23
CA ALA A 134 -15.70 -11.32 -7.17
C ALA A 134 -14.40 -11.89 -7.75
N ASN A 135 -14.48 -12.61 -8.87
CA ASN A 135 -13.32 -13.11 -9.57
C ASN A 135 -12.46 -11.95 -10.12
N VAL A 136 -13.08 -10.89 -10.65
CA VAL A 136 -12.35 -9.66 -11.05
C VAL A 136 -11.60 -9.05 -9.86
N VAL A 137 -12.22 -8.95 -8.68
CA VAL A 137 -11.55 -8.45 -7.47
C VAL A 137 -10.35 -9.31 -7.09
N GLN A 138 -10.47 -10.65 -7.17
CA GLN A 138 -9.38 -11.56 -6.86
C GLN A 138 -8.27 -11.56 -7.93
N SER A 139 -8.63 -11.36 -9.20
CA SER A 139 -7.71 -11.33 -10.34
C SER A 139 -7.04 -9.97 -10.56
N ALA A 140 -7.55 -8.93 -9.92
CA ALA A 140 -7.00 -7.58 -10.02
C ALA A 140 -5.52 -7.58 -9.59
N HIS A 141 -4.65 -7.14 -10.51
CA HIS A 141 -3.24 -6.84 -10.25
C HIS A 141 -2.44 -8.04 -9.71
N GLN A 142 -2.84 -9.26 -10.10
CA GLN A 142 -2.15 -10.48 -9.69
C GLN A 142 -0.69 -10.57 -10.17
N GLU A 143 -0.38 -9.94 -11.30
CA GLU A 143 0.96 -9.91 -11.88
C GLU A 143 1.79 -8.71 -11.40
N GLU A 144 1.19 -7.78 -10.66
CA GLU A 144 1.87 -6.56 -10.21
C GLU A 144 2.67 -6.78 -8.92
N ALA A 145 3.72 -5.96 -8.78
CA ALA A 145 4.50 -5.90 -7.57
C ALA A 145 3.77 -5.08 -6.49
N ILE A 146 4.50 -4.59 -5.49
CA ILE A 146 3.95 -3.68 -4.47
C ILE A 146 3.53 -2.33 -5.10
N ILE A 147 4.13 -2.00 -6.25
CA ILE A 147 3.93 -0.75 -6.96
C ILE A 147 3.01 -0.99 -8.14
N PHE A 148 2.06 -0.09 -8.26
CA PHE A 148 0.92 -0.14 -9.15
C PHE A 148 1.07 0.95 -10.18
N ALA A 149 1.65 0.59 -11.34
CA ALA A 149 1.98 1.53 -12.41
C ALA A 149 0.70 2.21 -12.93
N ARG A 150 0.79 3.49 -13.28
CA ARG A 150 -0.37 4.34 -13.60
C ARG A 150 -1.30 3.77 -14.68
N GLU A 151 -0.73 3.04 -15.64
CA GLU A 151 -1.45 2.38 -16.74
C GLU A 151 -2.32 1.20 -16.26
N ALA A 152 -2.00 0.60 -15.12
CA ALA A 152 -2.60 -0.66 -14.70
C ALA A 152 -3.91 -0.50 -13.90
N TRP A 153 -4.20 0.70 -13.36
CA TRP A 153 -5.33 0.94 -12.44
C TRP A 153 -6.45 1.80 -13.02
N ILE A 154 -6.20 2.44 -14.17
CA ILE A 154 -7.17 3.29 -14.86
C ILE A 154 -8.13 2.45 -15.74
N GLU A 155 -7.66 1.33 -16.29
CA GLU A 155 -8.40 0.52 -17.27
C GLU A 155 -9.58 -0.32 -16.71
N PRO A 156 -9.51 -0.97 -15.52
CA PRO A 156 -10.57 -1.90 -15.11
C PRO A 156 -11.94 -1.25 -14.79
N PHE A 157 -11.96 0.07 -14.56
CA PHE A 157 -13.16 0.82 -14.15
C PHE A 157 -13.68 1.80 -15.21
N LEU A 158 -13.01 1.91 -16.37
CA LEU A 158 -13.43 2.80 -17.46
C LEU A 158 -14.21 2.12 -18.59
N CYS A 159 -14.46 0.81 -18.51
CA CYS A 159 -15.44 0.17 -19.39
C CYS A 159 -16.86 0.58 -18.98
N ARG A 160 -17.40 1.58 -19.70
CA ARG A 160 -18.83 1.88 -19.81
C ARG A 160 -19.61 0.69 -20.37
#